data_AF-A0A9W4JWZ0-F1
#
_entry.id   AF-A0A9W4JWZ0-F1
#
_cell.length_a   1.000
_cell.length_b   1.000
_cell.length_c   1.000
_cell.angle_alpha   90.00
_cell.angle_beta   90.00
_cell.angle_gamma   90.00
#
_symmetry.space_group_name_H-M   'P 1'
#
loop_
_entity.id
_entity.type
_entity.pdbx_description
1 polymer ?
#
loop_
_entity_poly.entity_id
_entity_poly.type
_entity_poly.pdbx_seq_one_letter_code
_entity_poly.pdbx_strand_id
1 'polypeptide(L)'
;MGRSLPSPGVFHSSHLPRLLAWFIERVAQRLAWVDGPQNPWRRIVLSLAETHETVLMSVLALAATDISSQFPKGDSWFHNFKNLSQTYHRHALNLLTYELKSMCALPLSQTRLVASFFPTLVSVMIICNKDILNAETLEWRMHLTAAREILAAVNNCLDLH
;
A
#
# COMPACT_ATOMS: atom_id res chain seq x y z
N MET A 1 28.80 -19.63 -28.44
CA MET A 1 27.34 -19.69 -28.22
C MET A 1 27.07 -19.18 -26.82
N GLY A 2 26.56 -17.95 -26.71
CA GLY A 2 26.48 -17.19 -25.46
C GLY A 2 25.38 -17.69 -24.54
N ARG A 3 25.70 -17.85 -23.25
CA ARG A 3 24.71 -18.02 -22.19
C ARG A 3 24.13 -16.65 -21.86
N SER A 4 22.82 -16.51 -22.04
CA SER A 4 22.05 -15.35 -21.62
C SER A 4 22.17 -15.17 -20.10
N LEU A 5 22.48 -13.96 -19.66
CA LEU A 5 22.40 -13.59 -18.25
C LEU A 5 20.93 -13.58 -17.78
N PRO A 6 20.63 -14.01 -16.56
CA PRO A 6 19.30 -13.83 -15.98
C PRO A 6 19.05 -12.33 -15.71
N SER A 7 17.87 -11.85 -16.13
CA SER A 7 17.41 -10.47 -15.91
C SER A 7 17.37 -10.12 -14.41
N PRO A 8 17.63 -8.85 -14.03
CA PRO A 8 17.63 -8.47 -12.62
C PRO A 8 16.20 -8.42 -12.07
N GLY A 9 15.96 -9.10 -10.95
CA GLY A 9 15.04 -8.59 -9.93
C GLY A 9 13.64 -9.18 -9.83
N VAL A 10 13.39 -10.45 -10.16
CA VAL A 10 12.16 -11.10 -9.66
C VAL A 10 12.43 -11.66 -8.26
N PHE A 11 12.16 -10.87 -7.23
CA PHE A 11 12.06 -11.38 -5.86
C PHE A 11 10.85 -12.33 -5.79
N HIS A 12 11.04 -13.62 -6.07
CA HIS A 12 10.08 -14.66 -5.69
C HIS A 12 10.13 -14.85 -4.17
N SER A 13 9.58 -13.88 -3.44
CA SER A 13 9.27 -14.00 -2.03
C SER A 13 8.16 -15.03 -1.87
N SER A 14 8.40 -16.12 -1.15
CA SER A 14 7.38 -17.12 -0.79
C SER A 14 6.19 -16.51 -0.04
N HIS A 15 6.33 -15.29 0.46
CA HIS A 15 5.30 -14.56 1.19
C HIS A 15 4.45 -13.63 0.29
N LEU A 16 4.87 -13.37 -0.95
CA LEU A 16 4.20 -12.42 -1.84
C LEU A 16 2.74 -12.79 -2.12
N PRO A 17 2.38 -14.03 -2.51
CA PRO A 17 0.98 -14.40 -2.73
C PRO A 17 0.13 -14.23 -1.47
N ARG A 18 0.68 -14.58 -0.31
CA ARG A 18 0.00 -14.46 0.98
C ARG A 18 -0.24 -13.00 1.37
N LEU A 19 0.76 -12.13 1.19
CA LEU A 19 0.65 -10.71 1.53
C LEU A 19 -0.31 -9.97 0.59
N LEU A 20 -0.31 -10.32 -0.70
CA LEU A 20 -1.28 -9.78 -1.66
C LEU A 20 -2.71 -10.23 -1.34
N ALA A 21 -2.92 -11.52 -1.06
CA ALA A 21 -4.22 -12.02 -0.62
C ALA A 21 -4.69 -11.31 0.65
N TRP A 22 -3.81 -11.17 1.66
CA TRP A 22 -4.10 -10.46 2.90
C TRP A 22 -4.47 -8.98 2.66
N PHE A 23 -3.75 -8.31 1.75
CA PHE A 23 -4.08 -6.93 1.38
C PHE A 23 -5.49 -6.84 0.80
N ILE A 24 -5.83 -7.68 -0.18
CA ILE A 24 -7.11 -7.66 -0.88
C ILE A 24 -8.27 -7.96 0.07
N GLU A 25 -8.13 -9.01 0.88
CA GLU A 25 -9.19 -9.52 1.75
C GLU A 25 -9.42 -8.64 2.97
N ARG A 26 -8.38 -8.05 3.55
CA ARG A 26 -8.47 -7.39 4.86
C ARG A 26 -8.06 -5.93 4.85
N VAL A 27 -6.89 -5.62 4.32
CA VAL A 27 -6.33 -4.26 4.43
C VAL A 27 -7.10 -3.28 3.55
N ALA A 28 -7.36 -3.65 2.29
CA ALA A 28 -8.07 -2.83 1.32
C ALA A 28 -9.51 -2.53 1.78
N GLN A 29 -10.20 -3.51 2.36
CA GLN A 29 -11.52 -3.34 2.96
C GLN A 29 -11.50 -2.28 4.06
N ARG A 30 -10.50 -2.34 4.95
CA ARG A 30 -10.36 -1.38 6.05
C ARG A 30 -9.92 0.00 5.56
N LEU A 31 -9.07 0.11 4.56
CA LEU A 31 -8.67 1.44 4.07
C LEU A 31 -9.75 2.11 3.20
N ALA A 32 -10.70 1.35 2.67
CA ALA A 32 -11.84 1.92 1.98
C ALA A 32 -12.85 2.50 2.96
N TRP A 33 -13.44 3.62 2.57
CA TRP A 33 -14.48 4.29 3.34
C TRP A 33 -15.82 3.58 3.19
N VAL A 34 -16.05 2.99 2.00
CA VAL A 34 -17.14 2.06 1.69
C VAL A 34 -16.53 0.84 1.03
N ASP A 35 -16.81 -0.35 1.56
CA ASP A 35 -16.32 -1.59 0.97
C ASP A 35 -17.32 -2.13 -0.07
N GLY A 36 -16.81 -2.49 -1.24
CA GLY A 36 -17.62 -2.91 -2.40
C GLY A 36 -16.77 -3.07 -3.65
N PRO A 37 -17.36 -3.43 -4.81
CA PRO A 37 -16.63 -3.60 -6.06
C PRO A 37 -15.92 -2.32 -6.54
N GLN A 38 -16.34 -1.16 -6.02
CA GLN A 38 -15.72 0.13 -6.30
C GLN A 38 -14.64 0.54 -5.29
N ASN A 39 -14.23 -0.36 -4.38
CA ASN A 39 -13.15 -0.10 -3.43
C ASN A 39 -11.88 0.34 -4.20
N PRO A 40 -11.42 1.59 -4.06
CA PRO A 40 -10.33 2.14 -4.86
C PRO A 40 -9.00 1.41 -4.59
N TRP A 41 -8.82 0.84 -3.40
CA TRP A 41 -7.64 0.03 -3.07
C TRP A 41 -7.62 -1.30 -3.83
N ARG A 42 -8.79 -1.92 -4.07
CA ARG A 42 -8.87 -3.13 -4.89
C ARG A 42 -8.79 -2.81 -6.38
N ARG A 43 -9.49 -1.76 -6.83
CA ARG A 43 -9.63 -1.46 -8.27
C ARG A 43 -8.39 -0.78 -8.86
N ILE A 44 -7.82 0.18 -8.12
CA ILE A 44 -6.74 1.05 -8.62
C ILE A 44 -5.40 0.55 -8.13
N VAL A 45 -5.25 0.38 -6.81
CA VAL A 45 -3.94 0.05 -6.22
C VAL A 45 -3.45 -1.33 -6.62
N LEU A 46 -4.34 -2.33 -6.75
CA LEU A 46 -3.95 -3.66 -7.19
C LEU A 46 -3.43 -3.68 -8.63
N SER A 47 -4.15 -3.05 -9.57
CA SER A 47 -3.72 -2.94 -10.97
C SER A 47 -2.38 -2.22 -11.10
N LEU A 48 -2.15 -1.20 -10.28
CA LEU A 48 -0.87 -0.52 -10.24
C LEU A 48 0.23 -1.37 -9.62
N ALA A 49 -0.06 -2.18 -8.59
CA ALA A 49 0.91 -3.08 -7.98
C ALA A 49 1.38 -4.20 -8.93
N GLU A 50 0.56 -4.59 -9.90
CA GLU A 50 0.95 -5.57 -10.93
C GLU A 50 2.00 -5.01 -11.91
N THR A 51 2.05 -3.69 -12.06
CA THR A 51 2.82 -3.01 -13.12
C THR A 51 3.92 -2.08 -12.59
N HIS A 52 3.83 -1.64 -11.34
CA HIS A 52 4.74 -0.66 -10.74
C HIS A 52 5.36 -1.20 -9.44
N GLU A 53 6.66 -1.41 -9.44
CA GLU A 53 7.39 -2.01 -8.31
C GLU A 53 7.26 -1.18 -7.03
N THR A 54 7.30 0.15 -7.12
CA THR A 54 7.14 1.05 -5.97
C THR A 54 5.78 0.87 -5.29
N VAL A 55 4.74 0.67 -6.08
CA VAL A 55 3.38 0.40 -5.58
C VAL A 55 3.33 -0.98 -4.94
N LEU A 56 3.90 -1.99 -5.59
CA LEU A 56 3.99 -3.35 -5.05
C LEU A 56 4.71 -3.39 -3.70
N MET A 57 5.90 -2.79 -3.60
CA MET A 57 6.68 -2.76 -2.36
C MET A 57 5.93 -2.01 -1.25
N SER A 58 5.23 -0.93 -1.59
CA SER A 58 4.37 -0.20 -0.65
C SER A 58 3.21 -1.07 -0.14
N VAL A 59 2.51 -1.78 -1.03
CA VAL A 59 1.41 -2.71 -0.67
C VAL A 59 1.93 -3.83 0.24
N LEU A 60 3.05 -4.46 -0.10
CA LEU A 60 3.65 -5.54 0.69
C LEU A 60 4.09 -5.06 2.08
N ALA A 61 4.66 -3.86 2.18
CA ALA A 61 5.04 -3.26 3.45
C ALA A 61 3.82 -3.02 4.36
N LEU A 62 2.75 -2.49 3.79
CA LEU A 62 1.50 -2.22 4.49
C LEU A 62 0.83 -3.55 4.94
N ALA A 63 0.74 -4.54 4.06
CA ALA A 63 0.16 -5.85 4.38
C ALA A 63 0.97 -6.58 5.45
N ALA A 64 2.31 -6.57 5.36
CA ALA A 64 3.19 -7.18 6.35
C ALA A 64 3.09 -6.49 7.72
N THR A 65 2.88 -5.16 7.73
CA THR A 65 2.60 -4.41 8.96
C THR A 65 1.30 -4.90 9.60
N ASP A 66 0.21 -4.89 8.83
CA ASP A 66 -1.10 -5.27 9.36
C ASP A 66 -1.12 -6.72 9.85
N ILE A 67 -0.57 -7.67 9.08
CA ILE A 67 -0.53 -9.08 9.49
C ILE A 67 0.35 -9.29 10.72
N SER A 68 1.47 -8.56 10.87
CA SER A 68 2.31 -8.64 12.07
C SER A 68 1.52 -8.26 13.33
N SER A 69 0.63 -7.25 13.22
CA SER A 69 -0.18 -6.77 14.35
C SER A 69 -1.21 -7.78 14.85
N GLN A 70 -1.47 -8.85 14.10
CA GLN A 70 -2.36 -9.95 14.49
C GLN A 70 -1.68 -10.96 15.42
N PHE A 71 -0.36 -10.88 15.59
CA PHE A 71 0.41 -11.79 16.44
C PHE A 71 0.86 -11.09 17.73
N PRO A 72 0.96 -11.81 18.87
CA PRO A 72 1.57 -11.29 20.09
C PRO A 72 3.02 -10.86 19.86
N LYS A 73 3.50 -9.83 20.58
CA LYS A 73 4.85 -9.27 20.41
C LYS A 73 6.00 -10.27 20.65
N GLY A 74 5.77 -11.36 21.37
CA GLY A 74 6.77 -12.42 21.60
C GLY A 74 6.74 -13.57 20.58
N ASP A 75 5.81 -13.53 19.62
CA ASP A 75 5.65 -14.57 18.62
C ASP A 75 6.69 -14.43 17.48
N SER A 76 7.23 -15.55 16.99
CA SER A 76 8.20 -15.53 15.89
C SER A 76 7.61 -14.99 14.59
N TRP A 77 6.31 -15.17 14.34
CA TRP A 77 5.59 -14.62 13.20
C TRP A 77 5.44 -13.10 13.30
N PHE A 78 5.25 -12.55 14.50
CA PHE A 78 5.26 -11.09 14.72
C PHE A 78 6.59 -10.51 14.21
N HIS A 79 7.71 -11.07 14.67
CA HIS A 79 9.05 -10.60 14.28
C HIS A 79 9.32 -10.81 12.78
N ASN A 80 8.92 -11.96 12.22
CA ASN A 80 9.11 -12.24 10.80
C ASN A 80 8.39 -11.21 9.91
N PHE A 81 7.09 -11.00 10.13
CA PHE A 81 6.32 -10.05 9.34
C PHE A 81 6.73 -8.60 9.59
N LYS A 82 7.17 -8.26 10.81
CA LYS A 82 7.76 -6.95 11.09
C LYS A 82 9.04 -6.70 10.28
N ASN A 83 9.93 -7.69 10.19
CA ASN A 83 11.15 -7.58 9.39
C ASN A 83 10.85 -7.49 7.88
N LEU A 84 9.87 -8.25 7.39
CA LEU A 84 9.39 -8.15 6.01
C LEU A 84 8.83 -6.76 5.72
N SER A 85 7.98 -6.22 6.61
CA SER A 85 7.46 -4.85 6.50
C SER A 85 8.57 -3.82 6.38
N GLN A 86 9.58 -3.88 7.25
CA GLN A 86 10.72 -2.95 7.22
C GLN A 86 11.53 -3.08 5.92
N THR A 87 11.69 -4.30 5.41
CA THR A 87 12.42 -4.56 4.17
C THR A 87 11.70 -3.95 2.97
N TYR A 88 10.42 -4.24 2.81
CA TYR A 88 9.60 -3.70 1.73
C TYR A 88 9.45 -2.18 1.82
N HIS A 89 9.28 -1.65 3.03
CA HIS A 89 9.16 -0.20 3.25
C HIS A 89 10.43 0.54 2.86
N ARG A 90 11.61 0.06 3.27
CA ARG A 90 12.89 0.63 2.86
C ARG A 90 13.07 0.57 1.34
N HIS A 91 12.65 -0.53 0.70
CA HIS A 91 12.71 -0.64 -0.75
C HIS A 91 11.80 0.39 -1.43
N ALA A 92 10.55 0.51 -0.98
CA ALA A 92 9.60 1.49 -1.48
C ALA A 92 10.12 2.93 -1.32
N LEU A 93 10.74 3.27 -0.18
CA LEU A 93 11.33 4.60 0.04
C LEU A 93 12.50 4.91 -0.90
N ASN A 94 13.35 3.93 -1.18
CA ASN A 94 14.45 4.10 -2.12
C ASN A 94 13.92 4.39 -3.53
N LEU A 95 12.92 3.62 -3.98
CA LEU A 95 12.28 3.82 -5.29
C LEU A 95 11.56 5.17 -5.36
N LEU A 96 10.78 5.52 -4.35
CA LEU A 96 10.11 6.82 -4.26
C LEU A 96 11.11 7.98 -4.31
N THR A 97 12.23 7.88 -3.59
CA THR A 97 13.26 8.92 -3.60
C THR A 97 13.84 9.10 -5.01
N TYR A 98 14.04 8.01 -5.74
CA TYR A 98 14.49 8.05 -7.12
C TYR A 98 13.45 8.68 -8.05
N GLU A 99 12.20 8.23 -7.97
CA GLU A 99 11.08 8.76 -8.76
C GLU A 99 10.87 10.26 -8.51
N LEU A 100 10.84 10.69 -7.24
CA LEU A 100 10.70 12.09 -6.83
C LEU A 100 11.84 12.96 -7.38
N LYS A 101 13.09 12.49 -7.30
CA LYS A 101 14.24 13.23 -7.86
C LYS A 101 14.15 13.34 -9.38
N SER A 102 13.73 12.26 -10.06
CA SER A 102 13.52 12.28 -11.50
C SER A 102 12.41 13.27 -11.90
N MET A 103 11.33 13.35 -11.13
CA MET A 103 10.26 14.33 -11.35
C MET A 103 10.75 15.77 -11.17
N CYS A 104 11.51 16.06 -10.12
CA CYS A 104 12.05 17.40 -9.87
C CYS A 104 13.06 17.86 -10.93
N ALA A 105 13.67 16.93 -11.67
CA ALA A 105 14.61 17.23 -12.75
C ALA A 105 13.92 17.51 -14.11
N LEU A 106 12.60 17.33 -14.23
CA LEU A 106 11.87 17.55 -15.48
C LEU A 106 11.65 19.05 -15.76
N PRO A 107 11.89 19.52 -17.01
CA PRO A 107 11.56 20.89 -17.40
C PRO A 107 10.05 21.17 -17.29
N LEU A 108 9.67 22.38 -16.84
CA LEU A 108 8.28 22.85 -16.70
C LEU A 108 7.43 22.73 -17.98
N SER A 109 8.06 22.60 -19.15
CA SER A 109 7.39 22.39 -20.45
C SER A 109 6.92 20.95 -20.69
N GLN A 110 7.36 19.97 -19.90
CA GLN A 110 6.99 18.54 -20.01
C GLN A 110 5.97 18.07 -18.95
N THR A 111 5.38 19.00 -18.19
CA THR A 111 4.44 18.77 -17.07
C THR A 111 3.12 18.07 -17.46
N ARG A 112 2.92 17.68 -18.73
CA ARG A 112 1.67 17.06 -19.22
C ARG A 112 1.52 15.56 -18.91
N LEU A 113 2.47 14.89 -18.28
CA LEU A 113 2.31 13.49 -17.90
C LEU A 113 1.83 13.33 -16.45
N VAL A 114 0.73 13.98 -16.08
CA VAL A 114 0.08 13.80 -14.75
C VAL A 114 -0.23 12.32 -14.47
N ALA A 115 -0.53 11.53 -15.51
CA ALA A 115 -0.71 10.08 -15.40
C ALA A 115 0.58 9.32 -14.98
N SER A 116 1.77 9.84 -15.32
CA SER A 116 3.06 9.23 -14.95
C SER A 116 3.35 9.32 -13.45
N PHE A 117 2.71 10.25 -12.74
CA PHE A 117 2.98 10.50 -11.32
C PHE A 117 1.96 9.81 -10.41
N PHE A 118 0.90 9.27 -10.99
CA PHE A 118 -0.16 8.60 -10.27
C PHE A 118 0.33 7.37 -9.47
N PRO A 119 1.20 6.49 -10.00
CA PRO A 119 1.76 5.37 -9.22
C PRO A 119 2.63 5.84 -8.05
N THR A 120 3.41 6.90 -8.24
CA THR A 120 4.23 7.50 -7.18
C THR A 120 3.36 8.11 -6.07
N LEU A 121 2.30 8.85 -6.44
CA LEU A 121 1.33 9.39 -5.48
C LEU A 121 0.63 8.27 -4.69
N VAL A 122 0.17 7.23 -5.37
CA VAL A 122 -0.45 6.05 -4.72
C VAL A 122 0.52 5.39 -3.75
N SER A 123 1.79 5.24 -4.11
CA SER A 123 2.83 4.70 -3.25
C SER A 123 3.06 5.55 -1.99
N VAL A 124 3.14 6.87 -2.14
CA VAL A 124 3.22 7.82 -1.02
C VAL A 124 2.02 7.65 -0.09
N MET A 125 0.80 7.59 -0.63
CA MET A 125 -0.41 7.40 0.17
C MET A 125 -0.41 6.07 0.95
N ILE A 126 0.06 4.98 0.34
CA ILE A 126 0.16 3.67 1.01
C ILE A 126 1.16 3.74 2.17
N ILE A 127 2.32 4.35 1.96
CA ILE A 127 3.35 4.50 2.99
C ILE A 127 2.84 5.38 4.15
N CYS A 128 2.20 6.51 3.86
CA CYS A 128 1.59 7.35 4.89
C CYS A 128 0.57 6.57 5.72
N ASN A 129 -0.31 5.80 5.06
CA ASN A 129 -1.27 4.96 5.78
C ASN A 129 -0.56 3.92 6.66
N LYS A 130 0.48 3.25 6.15
CA LYS A 130 1.28 2.31 6.96
C LYS A 130 1.86 2.97 8.21
N ASP A 131 2.41 4.17 8.07
CA ASP A 131 3.07 4.85 9.18
C ASP A 131 2.06 5.39 10.20
N ILE A 132 0.89 5.84 9.74
CA ILE A 132 -0.28 6.11 10.59
C ILE A 132 -0.70 4.82 11.32
N LEU A 133 -0.79 3.67 10.64
CA LEU A 133 -1.16 2.39 11.26
C LEU A 133 -0.22 2.00 12.42
N ASN A 134 1.05 2.36 12.31
CA ASN A 134 2.11 2.11 13.29
C ASN A 134 2.32 3.24 14.29
N ALA A 135 1.60 4.36 14.17
CA ALA A 135 1.70 5.45 15.11
C ALA A 135 1.35 4.94 16.52
N GLU A 136 2.13 5.36 17.52
CA GLU A 136 1.96 4.91 18.91
C GLU A 136 0.60 5.34 19.50
N THR A 137 -0.02 6.37 18.91
CA THR A 137 -1.32 6.87 19.34
C THR A 137 -2.46 6.12 18.62
N LEU A 138 -3.38 5.54 19.39
CA LEU A 138 -4.58 4.86 18.86
C LEU A 138 -5.63 5.83 18.28
N GLU A 139 -5.44 7.14 18.41
CA GLU A 139 -6.41 8.18 18.08
C GLU A 139 -6.83 8.16 16.61
N TRP A 140 -5.90 7.88 15.70
CA TRP A 140 -6.20 7.77 14.27
C TRP A 140 -7.23 6.67 13.98
N ARG A 141 -7.24 5.56 14.76
CA ARG A 141 -8.24 4.49 14.63
C ARG A 141 -9.62 4.98 15.03
N MET A 142 -9.69 5.75 16.11
CA MET A 142 -10.95 6.32 16.58
C MET A 142 -11.52 7.32 15.57
N HIS A 143 -10.68 8.20 15.02
CA HIS A 143 -11.09 9.14 13.98
C HIS A 143 -11.55 8.43 12.70
N LEU A 144 -10.84 7.38 12.28
CA LEU A 144 -11.23 6.59 11.12
C LEU A 144 -12.55 5.84 11.34
N THR A 145 -12.75 5.26 12.53
CA THR A 145 -14.02 4.62 12.89
C THR A 145 -15.16 5.63 12.90
N ALA A 146 -14.98 6.81 13.52
CA ALA A 146 -16.00 7.86 13.54
C ALA A 146 -16.38 8.31 12.11
N ALA A 147 -15.39 8.48 11.24
CA ALA A 147 -15.64 8.82 9.84
C ALA A 147 -16.47 7.75 9.10
N ARG A 148 -16.22 6.47 9.37
CA ARG A 148 -17.01 5.37 8.77
C ARG A 148 -18.46 5.36 9.26
N GLU A 149 -18.69 5.57 10.56
CA GLU A 149 -20.04 5.62 11.11
C GLU A 149 -20.85 6.78 10.54
N ILE A 150 -20.23 7.95 10.36
CA ILE A 150 -20.85 9.11 9.72
C ILE A 150 -21.27 8.77 8.27
N LEU A 151 -20.39 8.14 7.50
CA LEU A 151 -20.67 7.79 6.11
C LEU A 151 -21.72 6.69 5.97
N ALA A 152 -21.70 5.69 6.86
CA ALA A 152 -22.74 4.68 6.91
C ALA A 152 -24.11 5.31 7.20
N ALA A 153 -24.17 6.25 8.15
CA ALA A 153 -25.39 6.99 8.44
C ALA A 153 -25.88 7.83 7.25
N VAL A 154 -24.97 8.48 6.52
CA VAL A 154 -25.31 9.25 5.30
C VAL A 154 -25.84 8.34 4.20
N ASN A 155 -25.19 7.20 3.91
CA ASN A 155 -25.65 6.27 2.88
C ASN A 155 -27.02 5.68 3.22
N ASN A 156 -27.24 5.26 4.46
CA ASN A 156 -28.55 4.76 4.92
C ASN A 156 -29.66 5.81 4.80
N CYS A 157 -29.31 7.10 4.90
CA CYS A 157 -30.26 8.21 4.74
C CYS A 157 -30.59 8.46 3.26
N LEU A 158 -29.64 8.22 2.35
CA LEU A 158 -29.83 8.38 0.91
C LEU A 158 -30.60 7.21 0.26
N ASP A 159 -30.51 5.99 0.82
CA ASP A 159 -31.26 4.82 0.35
C ASP A 159 -32.77 4.83 0.74
N LEU A 160 -33.22 5.86 1.47
CA LEU A 160 -34.62 6.07 1.88
C LEU A 160 -35.39 7.04 0.95
N HIS A 161 -34.82 7.45 -0.19
CA HIS A 161 -35.44 8.30 -1.22
C HIS A 161 -35.30 7.67 -2.61
#